data_AF-A0A2S5IU63-F1
#
_entry.id   AF-A0A2S5IU63-F1
#
_cell.length_a   1.000
_cell.length_b   1.000
_cell.length_c   1.000
_cell.angle_alpha   90.00
_cell.angle_beta   90.00
_cell.angle_gamma   90.00
#
_symmetry.space_group_name_H-M   'P 1'
#
loop_
_entity.id
_entity.type
_entity.pdbx_description
1 polymer ?
#
loop_
_entity_poly.entity_id
_entity_poly.type
_entity_poly.pdbx_seq_one_letter_code
_entity_poly.pdbx_strand_id
1 'polypeptide(L)'
;MVLFSIIGDLFRDHELGGFAKAVWLIFLLFLPFITALVYVIVRGKGMSERQLKSIERQQEYETQRIRSIAGSSSSSADEISKAASLYQSGTITAEEYESLKEKALH
;
A
#
# COMPACT_ATOMS: atom_id res chain seq x y z
N MET A 1 22.75 -7.87 8.75
CA MET A 1 22.73 -6.42 9.05
C MET A 1 21.49 -6.02 9.86
N VAL A 2 21.23 -6.67 11.00
CA VAL A 2 20.09 -6.36 11.90
C VAL A 2 20.61 -6.02 13.30
N LEU A 3 21.64 -6.75 13.77
CA LEU A 3 22.30 -6.50 15.06
C LEU A 3 22.89 -5.08 15.16
N PHE A 4 23.59 -4.61 14.12
CA PHE A 4 24.14 -3.25 14.08
C PHE A 4 23.05 -2.16 14.06
N SER A 5 21.90 -2.43 13.43
CA SER A 5 20.76 -1.51 13.41
C SER A 5 20.11 -1.38 14.78
N ILE A 6 20.03 -2.48 15.54
CA ILE A 6 19.51 -2.50 16.92
C ILE A 6 20.42 -1.70 17.86
N ILE A 7 21.75 -1.84 17.70
CA ILE A 7 22.73 -1.05 18.46
C ILE A 7 22.59 0.44 18.11
N GLY A 8 22.50 0.77 16.82
CA GLY A 8 22.32 2.17 16.38
C GLY A 8 21.05 2.82 16.92
N ASP A 9 19.93 2.10 16.96
CA ASP A 9 18.67 2.61 17.50
C ASP A 9 18.74 2.84 19.02
N LEU A 10 19.41 1.95 19.75
CA LEU A 10 19.62 2.09 21.19
C LEU A 10 20.48 3.32 21.56
N PHE A 11 21.48 3.65 20.75
CA PHE A 11 22.29 4.85 20.96
C PHE A 11 21.55 6.14 20.58
N ARG A 12 20.67 6.06 19.58
CA ARG A 12 19.87 7.19 19.07
C ARG A 12 18.68 7.55 19.97
N ASP A 13 18.34 6.70 20.93
CA ASP A 13 17.37 7.03 21.97
C ASP A 13 18.05 7.88 23.06
N HIS A 14 17.74 9.18 23.07
CA HIS A 14 18.31 10.18 23.98
C HIS A 14 17.59 10.21 25.33
N GLU A 15 16.43 9.54 25.43
CA GLU A 15 15.64 9.45 26.67
C GLU A 15 16.17 8.33 27.60
N LEU A 16 16.92 7.36 27.05
CA LEU A 16 17.60 6.34 27.85
C LEU A 16 18.92 6.87 28.43
N GLY A 17 18.98 6.96 29.76
CA GLY A 17 20.21 7.26 30.49
C GLY A 17 21.33 6.24 30.24
N GLY A 18 22.59 6.68 30.34
CA GLY A 18 23.76 5.86 30.00
C GLY A 18 23.86 4.53 30.75
N PHE A 19 23.35 4.47 31.98
CA PHE A 19 23.26 3.22 32.76
C PHE A 19 22.31 2.20 32.13
N ALA A 20 21.15 2.63 31.62
CA ALA A 20 20.22 1.77 30.94
C ALA A 20 20.84 1.20 29.64
N LYS A 21 21.59 2.02 28.89
CA LYS A 21 22.31 1.58 27.68
C LYS A 21 23.33 0.47 27.99
N ALA A 22 24.07 0.59 29.10
CA ALA A 22 25.04 -0.42 29.52
C ALA A 22 24.38 -1.77 29.87
N VAL A 23 23.27 -1.74 30.61
CA VAL A 23 22.49 -2.96 30.94
C VAL A 23 21.98 -3.65 29.66
N TRP A 24 21.46 -2.88 28.70
CA TRP A 24 20.98 -3.43 27.42
C TRP A 24 22.08 -4.12 26.61
N LEU A 25 23.29 -3.57 26.58
CA LEU A 25 24.42 -4.20 25.88
C LEU A 25 24.83 -5.54 26.53
N ILE A 26 24.82 -5.62 27.86
CA ILE A 26 25.10 -6.86 28.60
C ILE A 26 24.02 -7.91 28.28
N PHE A 27 22.75 -7.51 28.30
CA PHE A 27 21.63 -8.41 28.02
C PHE A 27 21.61 -8.91 26.56
N LEU A 28 22.00 -8.07 25.59
CA LEU A 28 22.14 -8.45 24.19
C LEU A 28 23.22 -9.52 23.99
N LEU A 29 24.30 -9.47 24.79
CA LEU A 29 25.42 -10.40 24.72
C LEU A 29 25.11 -11.77 25.33
N PHE A 30 24.33 -11.79 26.42
CA PHE A 30 24.10 -13.03 27.19
C PHE A 30 22.74 -13.69 26.94
N LEU A 31 21.68 -12.94 26.62
CA LEU A 31 20.30 -13.44 26.57
C LEU A 31 19.50 -12.77 25.43
N PRO A 32 19.83 -13.03 24.15
CA PRO A 32 19.20 -12.35 23.01
C PRO A 32 17.68 -12.56 22.94
N PHE A 33 17.20 -13.75 23.34
CA PHE A 33 15.78 -14.10 23.27
C PHE A 33 14.92 -13.42 24.36
N ILE A 34 15.42 -13.34 25.60
CA ILE A 34 14.68 -12.68 26.70
C ILE A 34 14.62 -11.17 26.46
N THR A 35 15.71 -10.61 25.97
CA THR A 35 15.84 -9.19 25.63
C THR A 35 14.86 -8.78 24.53
N ALA A 36 14.73 -9.60 23.48
CA ALA A 36 13.74 -9.40 22.42
C ALA A 36 12.29 -9.48 22.95
N LEU A 37 12.00 -10.43 23.85
CA LEU A 37 10.67 -10.58 24.44
C LEU A 37 10.25 -9.36 25.27
N VAL A 38 11.14 -8.87 26.13
CA VAL A 38 10.87 -7.66 26.94
C VAL A 38 10.66 -6.44 26.04
N TYR A 39 11.47 -6.27 24.99
CA TYR A 39 11.33 -5.17 24.05
C TYR A 39 9.95 -5.16 23.36
N VAL A 40 9.48 -6.32 22.90
CA VAL A 40 8.16 -6.45 22.27
C VAL A 40 7.03 -6.15 23.26
N ILE A 41 7.14 -6.58 24.51
CA ILE A 41 6.11 -6.32 25.53
C ILE A 41 6.04 -4.83 25.87
N VAL A 42 7.18 -4.18 26.06
CA VAL A 42 7.23 -2.75 26.44
C VAL A 42 6.86 -1.84 25.27
N ARG A 43 7.30 -2.18 24.04
CA ARG A 43 7.18 -1.28 22.88
C ARG A 43 6.11 -1.71 21.86
N GLY A 44 5.46 -2.87 22.06
CA GLY A 44 4.45 -3.42 21.15
C GLY A 44 3.10 -2.71 21.14
N LYS A 45 2.73 -2.04 22.24
CA LYS A 45 1.42 -1.35 22.35
C LYS A 45 1.22 -0.23 21.32
N GLY A 46 2.29 0.42 20.86
CA GLY A 46 2.19 1.49 19.85
C GLY A 46 2.08 0.97 18.40
N MET A 47 2.31 -0.31 18.15
CA MET A 47 2.36 -0.87 16.79
C MET A 47 0.98 -1.31 16.30
N SER A 48 0.14 -1.85 17.19
CA SER A 48 -1.23 -2.29 16.87
C SER A 48 -2.16 -1.14 16.47
N GLU A 49 -2.09 0.01 17.17
CA GLU A 49 -2.94 1.17 16.86
C GLU A 49 -2.61 1.81 15.52
N ARG A 50 -1.32 1.86 15.15
CA ARG A 50 -0.89 2.38 13.85
C ARG A 50 -1.25 1.44 12.70
N GLN A 51 -1.19 0.13 12.94
CA GLN A 51 -1.53 -0.88 11.94
C GLN A 51 -3.02 -0.88 11.63
N LEU A 52 -3.90 -0.74 12.64
CA LEU A 52 -5.34 -0.54 12.40
C LEU A 52 -5.61 0.70 11.56
N LYS A 53 -5.01 1.86 11.91
CA LYS A 53 -5.17 3.10 11.14
C LYS A 53 -4.64 3.04 9.71
N SER A 54 -3.64 2.19 9.43
CA SER A 54 -3.16 1.99 8.05
C SER A 54 -4.07 1.07 7.24
N ILE A 55 -4.65 0.05 7.88
CA ILE A 55 -5.58 -0.88 7.22
C ILE A 55 -6.87 -0.16 6.83
N GLU A 56 -7.42 0.68 7.72
CA GLU A 56 -8.63 1.46 7.46
C GLU A 56 -8.43 2.44 6.29
N ARG A 57 -7.30 3.17 6.25
CA ARG A 57 -6.96 4.03 5.12
C ARG A 57 -6.80 3.28 3.81
N GLN A 58 -6.20 2.08 3.81
CA GLN A 58 -6.05 1.29 2.59
C GLN A 58 -7.40 0.85 2.00
N GLN A 59 -8.36 0.46 2.84
CA GLN A 59 -9.70 0.06 2.39
C GLN A 59 -10.47 1.21 1.73
N GLU A 60 -10.32 2.44 2.22
CA GLU A 60 -10.95 3.63 1.62
C GLU A 60 -10.40 3.93 0.22
N TYR A 61 -9.08 3.75 0.00
CA TYR A 61 -8.46 3.95 -1.32
C TYR A 61 -8.88 2.88 -2.33
N GLU A 62 -8.98 1.62 -1.91
CA GLU A 62 -9.39 0.52 -2.80
C GLU A 62 -10.87 0.64 -3.21
N THR A 63 -11.75 1.01 -2.29
CA THR A 63 -13.19 1.16 -2.57
C THR A 63 -13.46 2.29 -3.57
N GLN A 64 -12.73 3.40 -3.47
CA GLN A 64 -12.84 4.52 -4.43
C GLN A 64 -12.37 4.10 -5.83
N ARG A 65 -11.29 3.32 -5.92
CA ARG A 65 -10.77 2.83 -7.20
C ARG A 65 -11.75 1.88 -7.88
N ILE A 66 -12.35 0.95 -7.13
CA ILE A 66 -13.34 0.01 -7.68
C ILE A 66 -14.59 0.75 -8.15
N ARG A 67 -15.08 1.73 -7.39
CA ARG A 67 -16.24 2.55 -7.82
C ARG A 67 -15.93 3.41 -9.04
N SER A 68 -14.72 3.95 -9.15
CA SER A 68 -14.31 4.73 -10.33
C SER A 68 -14.24 3.88 -11.60
N ILE A 69 -13.85 2.61 -11.48
CA ILE A 69 -13.76 1.68 -12.61
C ILE A 69 -15.14 1.08 -12.96
N ALA A 70 -15.98 0.80 -11.96
CA ALA A 70 -17.32 0.26 -12.15
C ALA A 70 -18.35 1.31 -12.57
N GLY A 71 -18.19 2.57 -12.16
CA GLY A 71 -18.96 3.71 -12.69
C GLY A 71 -18.50 4.17 -14.07
N SER A 72 -17.34 3.69 -14.52
CA SER A 72 -16.83 3.83 -15.89
C SER A 72 -16.95 2.52 -16.67
N SER A 73 -17.95 1.67 -16.38
CA SER A 73 -18.45 0.74 -17.39
C SER A 73 -18.95 1.61 -18.54
N SER A 74 -18.09 1.85 -19.53
CA SER A 74 -18.43 2.60 -20.74
C SER A 74 -19.73 2.03 -21.26
N SER A 75 -20.78 2.86 -21.27
CA SER A 75 -22.04 2.44 -21.86
C SER A 75 -21.74 2.03 -23.29
N SER A 76 -22.46 1.04 -23.83
CA SER A 76 -22.40 0.69 -25.25
C SER A 76 -22.48 1.95 -26.15
N ALA A 77 -23.23 2.96 -25.71
CA ALA A 77 -23.32 4.26 -26.38
C ALA A 77 -22.00 5.07 -26.37
N ASP A 78 -21.24 5.04 -25.27
CA ASP A 78 -19.95 5.73 -25.16
C ASP A 78 -18.89 5.06 -26.05
N GLU A 79 -18.92 3.73 -26.14
CA GLU A 79 -18.02 2.97 -27.01
C GLU A 79 -18.30 3.25 -28.49
N ILE A 80 -19.59 3.28 -28.88
CA ILE A 80 -20.02 3.65 -30.24
C ILE A 80 -19.64 5.10 -30.56
N SER A 81 -19.83 6.03 -29.61
CA SER A 81 -19.45 7.44 -29.79
C SER A 81 -17.95 7.61 -30.03
N LYS A 82 -17.13 6.88 -29.26
CA LYS A 82 -15.67 6.88 -29.46
C LYS A 82 -15.29 6.29 -30.81
N ALA A 83 -15.88 5.16 -31.22
CA ALA A 83 -15.65 4.58 -32.53
C ALA A 83 -16.03 5.55 -33.67
N ALA A 84 -17.13 6.32 -33.53
CA ALA A 84 -17.54 7.30 -34.52
C ALA A 84 -16.53 8.45 -34.67
N SER A 85 -15.96 8.92 -33.56
CA SER A 85 -14.89 9.93 -33.60
C SER A 85 -13.63 9.43 -34.30
N LEU A 86 -13.27 8.16 -34.12
CA LEU A 86 -12.13 7.54 -34.81
C LEU A 86 -12.38 7.45 -36.31
N TYR A 87 -13.61 7.09 -36.72
CA TYR A 87 -13.99 7.05 -38.12
C TYR A 87 -13.96 8.44 -38.76
N GLN A 88 -14.53 9.45 -38.10
CA GLN A 88 -14.51 10.84 -38.59
C GLN A 88 -13.09 11.42 -38.68
N SER A 89 -12.19 11.00 -37.78
CA SER A 89 -10.77 11.37 -37.84
C SER A 89 -9.98 10.66 -38.95
N GLY A 90 -10.60 9.70 -39.65
CA GLY A 90 -9.94 8.87 -40.67
C GLY A 90 -8.96 7.85 -40.08
N THR A 91 -8.99 7.60 -38.76
CA THR A 91 -8.11 6.64 -38.09
C THR A 91 -8.51 5.20 -38.38
N ILE A 92 -9.81 4.95 -38.60
CA ILE A 92 -10.38 3.64 -38.91
C ILE A 92 -11.28 3.71 -40.14
N THR A 93 -11.46 2.59 -40.83
CA THR A 93 -12.35 2.49 -41.99
C THR A 93 -13.82 2.29 -41.58
N ALA A 94 -14.72 2.36 -42.56
CA ALA A 94 -16.15 2.13 -42.33
C ALA A 94 -16.43 0.70 -41.86
N GLU A 95 -15.71 -0.28 -42.41
CA GLU A 95 -15.83 -1.69 -42.01
C GLU A 95 -15.37 -1.91 -40.55
N GLU A 96 -14.27 -1.27 -40.15
CA GLU A 96 -13.76 -1.34 -38.78
C GLU A 96 -14.70 -0.66 -37.78
N TYR A 97 -15.32 0.46 -38.17
CA TYR A 97 -16.33 1.13 -37.37
C TYR A 97 -17.57 0.26 -37.13
N GLU A 98 -18.09 -0.41 -38.17
CA GLU A 98 -19.25 -1.29 -38.03
C GLU A 98 -18.95 -2.50 -37.13
N SER A 99 -17.75 -3.10 -37.24
CA SER A 99 -17.33 -4.19 -36.35
C SER A 99 -17.27 -3.75 -34.87
N LEU A 100 -16.78 -2.54 -34.60
CA LEU A 100 -16.78 -1.98 -33.24
C LEU A 100 -18.18 -1.68 -32.73
N LYS A 101 -19.09 -1.22 -33.60
CA LYS A 101 -20.49 -0.97 -33.27
C LYS A 101 -21.23 -2.25 -32.88
N GLU A 102 -21.06 -3.32 -33.66
CA GLU A 102 -21.64 -4.63 -33.33
C GLU A 102 -21.12 -5.15 -31.99
N LYS A 103 -19.80 -5.06 -31.76
CA LYS A 103 -19.19 -5.51 -30.51
C LYS A 103 -19.69 -4.75 -29.28
N ALA A 104 -19.98 -3.46 -29.42
CA ALA A 104 -20.50 -2.65 -28.32
C ALA A 104 -21.98 -2.95 -28.01
N LEU A 105 -22.74 -3.47 -28.97
CA LEU A 105 -24.18 -3.78 -28.84
C LEU A 105 -24.47 -5.20 -28.30
N HIS A 106 -23.46 -6.08 -28.25
CA HIS A 106 -23.55 -7.47 -27.82
C HIS A 106 -22.89 -7.70 -26.45
#